data_AF-A0A7C6MSB1-F1
#
_entry.id   AF-A0A7C6MSB1-F1
#
_cell.length_a   1.000
_cell.length_b   1.000
_cell.length_c   1.000
_cell.angle_alpha   90.00
_cell.angle_beta   90.00
_cell.angle_gamma   90.00
#
_symmetry.space_group_name_H-M   'P 1'
#
loop_
_entity.id
_entity.type
_entity.pdbx_description
1 polymer ?
#
loop_
_entity_poly.entity_id
_entity_poly.type
_entity_poly.pdbx_seq_one_letter_code
_entity_poly.pdbx_strand_id
1 'polypeptide(L)'
;MEKFNVFSHIAERTRGSIYVGVVGPVRTGKSTFIKRFMDLYVMPNISDVYLKERTQDELPQSGAGRTITTTEPKFVPDEPVKIQFEENTEANIRLVDCVGYTVPSAQGYMDDDGPRLVRTPWFEQPIPFQEAAELGTRRVINEHSTIGLVVTTDGSITDLP
;
A
#
# COMPACT_ATOMS: atom_id res chain seq x y z
N MET A 1 3.19 -32.31 12.61
CA MET A 1 3.63 -31.30 11.60
C MET A 1 3.80 -30.01 12.37
N GLU A 2 5.01 -29.50 12.55
CA GLU A 2 5.21 -28.18 13.17
C GLU A 2 4.44 -27.14 12.36
N LYS A 3 3.61 -26.34 13.02
CA LYS A 3 2.89 -25.23 12.39
C LYS A 3 3.94 -24.24 11.90
N PHE A 4 4.13 -24.18 10.60
CA PHE A 4 4.95 -23.17 9.96
C PHE A 4 4.27 -21.79 10.15
N ASN A 5 4.68 -21.04 11.18
CA ASN A 5 4.14 -19.71 11.45
C ASN A 5 4.99 -18.65 10.73
N VAL A 6 4.59 -18.34 9.49
CA VAL A 6 5.26 -17.36 8.62
C VAL A 6 5.44 -16.00 9.30
N PHE A 7 4.44 -15.54 10.06
CA PHE A 7 4.49 -14.22 10.69
C PHE A 7 5.50 -14.16 11.85
N SER A 8 5.59 -15.21 12.66
CA SER A 8 6.61 -15.31 13.71
C SER A 8 8.03 -15.26 13.14
N HIS A 9 8.29 -16.03 12.09
CA HIS A 9 9.61 -16.05 11.45
C HIS A 9 9.98 -14.71 10.80
N ILE A 10 9.00 -14.02 10.19
CA ILE A 10 9.25 -12.69 9.62
C ILE A 10 9.55 -11.70 10.73
N ALA A 11 8.73 -11.66 11.79
CA ALA A 11 8.94 -10.78 12.93
C ALA A 11 10.32 -10.98 13.57
N GLU A 12 10.76 -12.21 13.80
CA GLU A 12 12.10 -12.47 14.34
C GLU A 12 13.24 -11.92 13.46
N ARG A 13 13.12 -12.09 12.13
CA ARG A 13 14.12 -11.62 11.16
C ARG A 13 14.12 -10.11 10.98
N THR A 14 12.97 -9.48 11.19
CA THR A 14 12.77 -8.05 10.99
C THR A 14 12.73 -7.25 12.30
N ARG A 15 13.11 -7.88 13.42
CA ARG A 15 13.10 -7.30 14.78
C ARG A 15 11.72 -6.77 15.20
N GLY A 16 10.68 -7.51 14.82
CA GLY A 16 9.29 -7.23 15.17
C GLY A 16 8.65 -6.18 14.27
N SER A 17 9.15 -5.93 13.07
CA SER A 17 8.56 -4.94 12.13
C SER A 17 8.13 -5.61 10.83
N ILE A 18 6.84 -5.55 10.50
CA ILE A 18 6.30 -6.12 9.26
C ILE A 18 5.76 -4.97 8.43
N TYR A 19 6.57 -4.53 7.47
CA TYR A 19 6.21 -3.52 6.49
C TYR A 19 5.91 -4.16 5.15
N VAL A 20 4.69 -3.96 4.64
CA VAL A 20 4.21 -4.57 3.41
C VAL A 20 4.04 -3.51 2.34
N GLY A 21 4.92 -3.51 1.35
CA GLY A 21 4.79 -2.69 0.16
C GLY A 21 3.85 -3.35 -0.84
N VAL A 22 2.67 -2.78 -1.04
CA VAL A 22 1.66 -3.29 -1.97
C VAL A 22 1.80 -2.55 -3.30
N VAL A 23 2.14 -3.28 -4.34
CA VAL A 23 2.45 -2.75 -5.68
C VAL A 23 1.63 -3.45 -6.75
N GLY A 24 1.55 -2.85 -7.93
CA GLY A 24 0.83 -3.42 -9.05
C GLY A 24 0.14 -2.34 -9.89
N PRO A 25 -0.52 -2.73 -10.99
CA PRO A 25 -1.15 -1.77 -11.87
C PRO A 25 -2.25 -0.95 -11.19
N VAL A 26 -2.66 0.17 -11.79
CA VAL A 26 -3.84 0.90 -11.31
C VAL A 26 -5.09 0.02 -11.44
N ARG A 27 -6.08 0.27 -10.58
CA ARG A 27 -7.36 -0.45 -10.58
C ARG A 27 -7.22 -1.98 -10.46
N THR A 28 -6.14 -2.52 -9.89
CA THR A 28 -6.03 -3.97 -9.60
C THR A 28 -6.53 -4.37 -8.21
N GLY A 29 -7.08 -3.43 -7.44
CA GLY A 29 -7.60 -3.70 -6.09
C GLY A 29 -6.58 -3.55 -4.95
N LYS A 30 -5.42 -2.91 -5.17
CA LYS A 30 -4.41 -2.65 -4.12
C LYS A 30 -5.00 -2.03 -2.85
N SER A 31 -5.64 -0.86 -2.97
CA SER A 31 -6.25 -0.16 -1.83
C SER A 31 -7.36 -0.98 -1.16
N THR A 32 -8.11 -1.77 -1.94
CA THR A 32 -9.13 -2.70 -1.42
C THR A 32 -8.51 -3.82 -0.61
N PHE A 33 -7.41 -4.42 -1.10
CA PHE A 33 -6.65 -5.42 -0.35
C PHE A 33 -6.14 -4.84 0.96
N ILE A 34 -5.51 -3.66 0.95
CA ILE A 34 -4.98 -3.01 2.15
C ILE A 34 -6.10 -2.77 3.16
N LYS A 35 -7.22 -2.18 2.73
CA LYS A 35 -8.37 -1.95 3.59
C LYS A 35 -8.87 -3.25 4.22
N ARG A 36 -9.07 -4.30 3.42
CA ARG A 36 -9.52 -5.62 3.92
C ARG A 36 -8.53 -6.26 4.87
N PHE A 37 -7.23 -6.17 4.58
CA PHE A 37 -6.19 -6.69 5.46
C PHE A 37 -6.22 -5.97 6.80
N MET A 38 -6.30 -4.64 6.78
CA MET A 38 -6.41 -3.83 7.98
C MET A 38 -7.67 -4.21 8.77
N ASP A 39 -8.85 -4.18 8.15
CA ASP A 39 -10.14 -4.46 8.79
C ASP A 39 -10.21 -5.86 9.41
N LEU A 40 -9.66 -6.88 8.73
CA LEU A 40 -9.80 -8.28 9.14
C LEU A 40 -8.69 -8.78 10.07
N TYR A 41 -7.46 -8.28 9.91
CA TYR A 41 -6.30 -8.82 10.63
C TYR A 41 -5.65 -7.82 11.58
N VAL A 42 -5.74 -6.51 11.33
CA VAL A 42 -5.08 -5.50 12.17
C VAL A 42 -6.06 -4.92 13.18
N MET A 43 -7.18 -4.38 12.71
CA MET A 43 -8.18 -3.69 13.54
C MET A 43 -8.75 -4.52 14.70
N PRO A 44 -9.00 -5.84 14.57
CA PRO A 44 -9.47 -6.66 15.69
C PRO A 44 -8.44 -6.80 16.81
N ASN A 45 -7.15 -6.62 16.51
CA ASN A 45 -6.03 -6.78 17.44
C ASN A 45 -5.57 -5.47 18.09
N ILE A 46 -6.24 -4.34 17.80
CA ILE A 46 -6.00 -3.07 18.47
C ILE A 46 -6.90 -2.97 19.71
N SER A 47 -6.31 -3.00 20.90
CA SER A 47 -7.03 -2.91 22.17
C SER A 47 -7.39 -1.47 22.57
N ASP A 48 -6.57 -0.50 22.18
CA ASP A 48 -6.81 0.92 22.44
C ASP A 48 -7.87 1.48 21.47
N VAL A 49 -8.98 1.96 22.02
CA VAL A 49 -10.13 2.46 21.26
C VAL A 49 -9.78 3.72 20.45
N TYR A 50 -8.98 4.63 21.02
CA TYR A 50 -8.58 5.87 20.34
C TYR A 50 -7.61 5.58 19.20
N LEU A 51 -6.65 4.68 19.43
CA LEU A 51 -5.73 4.23 18.37
C LEU A 51 -6.50 3.52 17.25
N LYS A 52 -7.50 2.71 17.61
CA LYS A 52 -8.35 2.01 16.65
C LYS A 52 -9.15 3.00 15.79
N GLU A 53 -9.84 3.96 16.39
CA GLU A 53 -10.57 5.00 15.65
C GLU A 53 -9.65 5.79 14.70
N ARG A 54 -8.50 6.26 15.21
CA ARG A 54 -7.50 6.97 14.39
C ARG A 54 -7.00 6.12 13.21
N THR A 55 -6.67 4.86 13.46
CA THR A 55 -6.22 3.93 12.43
C THR A 55 -7.30 3.71 11.37
N GLN A 56 -8.57 3.67 11.77
CA GLN A 56 -9.70 3.51 10.86
C GLN A 56 -9.85 4.72 9.92
N ASP A 57 -9.70 5.93 10.45
CA ASP A 57 -9.78 7.18 9.67
C ASP A 57 -8.64 7.31 8.67
N GLU A 58 -7.47 6.73 8.98
CA GLU A 58 -6.31 6.72 8.10
C GLU A 58 -6.42 5.73 6.93
N LEU A 59 -7.35 4.77 7.00
CA LEU A 59 -7.51 3.74 5.96
C LEU A 59 -7.84 4.37 4.60
N PRO A 60 -7.33 3.78 3.50
CA PRO A 60 -7.63 4.26 2.17
C PRO A 60 -9.13 4.13 1.92
N GLN A 61 -9.77 5.26 1.64
CA GLN A 61 -11.13 5.27 1.15
C GLN A 61 -11.11 4.74 -0.29
N SER A 62 -11.86 3.67 -0.54
CA SER A 62 -11.98 3.10 -1.88
C SER A 62 -12.76 4.10 -2.74
N GLY A 63 -12.04 4.94 -3.50
CA GLY A 63 -12.67 5.86 -4.43
C GLY A 63 -13.35 5.09 -5.55
N ALA A 64 -14.64 5.34 -5.78
CA ALA A 64 -15.36 4.86 -6.96
C ALA A 64 -14.95 5.60 -8.25
N GLY A 65 -13.99 6.54 -8.16
CA GLY A 65 -13.53 7.36 -9.26
C GLY A 65 -12.55 6.62 -10.19
N ARG A 66 -12.72 6.82 -11.49
CA ARG A 66 -11.78 6.33 -12.53
C ARG A 66 -10.46 7.12 -12.54
N THR A 67 -10.45 8.31 -11.95
CA THR A 67 -9.30 9.22 -11.94
C THR A 67 -8.31 8.84 -10.85
N ILE A 68 -7.04 8.76 -11.22
CA ILE A 68 -5.96 8.49 -10.28
C ILE A 68 -5.66 9.74 -9.48
N THR A 69 -5.95 9.64 -8.19
CA THR A 69 -5.74 10.70 -7.21
C THR A 69 -4.39 10.56 -6.50
N THR A 70 -3.88 9.33 -6.36
CA THR A 70 -2.66 9.04 -5.61
C THR A 70 -1.41 9.36 -6.43
N THR A 71 -0.71 10.43 -6.06
CA THR A 71 0.57 10.83 -6.64
C THR A 71 1.77 10.36 -5.83
N GLU A 72 1.56 9.95 -4.57
CA GLU A 72 2.62 9.53 -3.66
C GLU A 72 2.21 8.26 -2.89
N PRO A 73 3.16 7.37 -2.55
CA PRO A 73 2.87 6.20 -1.74
C PRO A 73 2.27 6.59 -0.39
N LYS A 74 1.16 5.95 -0.02
CA LYS A 74 0.49 6.21 1.27
C LYS A 74 0.80 5.10 2.25
N PHE A 75 1.39 5.45 3.38
CA PHE A 75 1.56 4.54 4.49
C PHE A 75 0.26 4.44 5.31
N VAL A 76 -0.11 3.22 5.68
CA VAL A 76 -1.37 2.91 6.38
C VAL A 76 -1.10 1.82 7.42
N PRO A 77 -1.23 2.09 8.73
CA PRO A 77 -1.46 3.40 9.33
C PRO A 77 -0.24 4.33 9.19
N ASP A 78 -0.39 5.61 9.53
CA ASP A 78 0.73 6.56 9.51
C ASP A 78 1.78 6.25 10.59
N GLU A 79 1.36 5.71 11.73
CA GLU A 79 2.27 5.11 12.70
C GLU A 79 2.13 3.59 12.67
N PRO A 80 3.23 2.80 12.70
CA PRO A 80 3.13 1.36 12.82
C PRO A 80 2.30 0.96 14.03
N VAL A 81 1.34 0.06 13.84
CA VAL A 81 0.50 -0.44 14.93
C VAL A 81 1.03 -1.78 15.40
N LYS A 82 1.28 -1.89 16.70
CA LYS A 82 1.69 -3.14 17.33
C LYS A 82 0.49 -4.08 17.41
N ILE A 83 0.63 -5.28 16.89
CA ILE A 83 -0.36 -6.35 17.01
C ILE A 83 0.26 -7.62 17.57
N GLN A 84 -0.57 -8.43 18.23
CA GLN A 84 -0.24 -9.77 18.70
C GLN A 84 -0.90 -10.79 17.78
N PHE A 85 -0.11 -11.69 17.19
CA PHE A 85 -0.63 -12.73 16.27
C PHE A 85 -1.00 -14.03 17.01
N GLU A 86 -0.10 -14.47 17.89
CA GLU A 86 -0.26 -15.65 18.75
C GLU A 86 0.35 -15.33 20.13
N GLU A 87 0.18 -16.21 21.13
CA GLU A 87 0.51 -15.95 22.54
C GLU A 87 1.93 -15.38 22.77
N ASN A 88 2.89 -15.67 21.89
CA ASN A 88 4.29 -15.21 22.02
C ASN A 88 4.84 -14.46 20.79
N THR A 89 4.01 -13.95 19.88
CA THR A 89 4.49 -13.22 18.70
C THR A 89 3.82 -11.86 18.57
N GLU A 90 4.64 -10.81 18.71
CA GLU A 90 4.24 -9.42 18.50
C GLU A 90 4.98 -8.85 17.29
N ALA A 91 4.29 -8.02 16.50
CA ALA A 91 4.95 -7.21 15.48
C ALA A 91 4.24 -5.87 15.28
N ASN A 92 5.02 -4.88 14.85
CA ASN A 92 4.56 -3.60 14.36
C ASN A 92 4.22 -3.74 12.88
N ILE A 93 2.96 -3.57 12.52
CA ILE A 93 2.49 -3.64 11.14
C ILE A 93 2.35 -2.24 10.56
N ARG A 94 2.80 -2.10 9.30
CA ARG A 94 2.49 -0.96 8.44
C ARG A 94 2.40 -1.42 6.99
N LEU A 95 1.38 -0.98 6.26
CA LEU A 95 1.26 -1.24 4.84
C LEU A 95 1.58 0.05 4.07
N VAL A 96 2.03 -0.11 2.84
CA VAL A 96 2.25 1.01 1.92
C VAL A 96 1.48 0.77 0.64
N ASP A 97 0.49 1.62 0.37
CA ASP A 97 -0.22 1.66 -0.91
C ASP A 97 0.64 2.41 -1.92
N CYS A 98 1.32 1.67 -2.80
CA CYS A 98 2.13 2.29 -3.83
C CYS A 98 1.24 2.80 -4.97
N VAL A 99 1.70 3.87 -5.63
CA VAL A 99 1.07 4.38 -6.83
C VAL A 99 0.99 3.25 -7.86
N GLY A 100 -0.19 3.07 -8.46
CA GLY A 100 -0.38 1.99 -9.42
C GLY A 100 0.41 2.24 -10.71
N TYR A 101 1.05 1.19 -11.24
CA TYR A 101 1.63 1.24 -12.58
C TYR A 101 0.55 1.47 -13.62
N THR A 102 0.87 2.29 -14.61
CA THR A 102 -0.10 2.68 -15.62
C THR A 102 -0.43 1.50 -16.53
N VAL A 103 -1.70 1.41 -16.91
CA VAL A 103 -2.17 0.49 -17.95
C VAL A 103 -2.80 1.32 -19.07
N PRO A 104 -2.71 0.87 -20.33
CA PRO A 104 -3.18 1.66 -21.49
C PRO A 104 -4.62 2.15 -21.38
N SER A 105 -5.47 1.41 -20.67
CA SER A 105 -6.91 1.65 -20.52
C SER A 105 -7.29 2.63 -19.40
N ALA A 106 -6.33 3.08 -18.59
CA ALA A 106 -6.63 3.95 -17.46
C ALA A 106 -6.46 5.44 -17.80
N GLN A 107 -7.26 6.29 -17.14
CA GLN A 107 -7.33 7.73 -17.41
C GLN A 107 -6.63 8.53 -16.29
N GLY A 108 -6.04 9.67 -16.63
CA GLY A 108 -5.46 10.62 -15.65
C GLY A 108 -3.94 10.76 -15.63
N TYR A 109 -3.22 10.21 -16.62
CA TYR A 109 -1.76 10.35 -16.79
C TYR A 109 -1.35 11.28 -17.93
N MET A 110 -2.30 11.57 -18.82
CA MET A 110 -2.14 12.49 -19.94
C MET A 110 -3.11 13.64 -19.67
N ASP A 111 -2.59 14.86 -19.74
CA ASP A 111 -3.39 16.07 -19.84
C ASP A 111 -3.52 16.45 -21.33
N ASP A 112 -4.29 17.49 -21.65
CA ASP A 112 -4.54 17.90 -23.05
C ASP A 112 -3.25 18.25 -23.82
N ASP A 113 -2.17 18.62 -23.10
CA ASP A 113 -0.89 19.06 -23.65
C ASP A 113 0.23 18.01 -23.59
N GLY A 114 -0.04 16.77 -23.14
CA GLY A 114 0.96 15.70 -23.04
C GLY A 114 0.98 14.98 -21.69
N PRO A 115 2.11 14.35 -21.28
CA PRO A 115 2.21 13.64 -20.01
C PRO A 115 1.95 14.58 -18.83
N ARG A 116 1.06 14.19 -17.92
CA ARG A 116 0.78 14.93 -16.69
C ARG A 116 2.06 15.03 -15.86
N LEU A 117 2.51 16.25 -15.59
CA LEU A 117 3.70 16.52 -14.79
C LEU A 117 3.34 16.68 -13.31
N VAL A 118 4.19 16.15 -12.43
CA VAL A 118 4.04 16.29 -10.97
C VAL A 118 5.34 16.82 -10.36
N ARG A 119 5.19 17.66 -9.33
CA ARG A 119 6.31 18.03 -8.47
C ARG A 119 6.55 16.91 -7.48
N THR A 120 7.81 16.61 -7.22
CA THR A 120 8.21 15.61 -6.24
C THR A 120 9.31 16.18 -5.35
N PRO A 121 9.49 15.68 -4.12
CA PRO A 121 10.57 16.15 -3.25
C PRO A 121 11.96 15.73 -3.71
N TRP A 122 12.09 14.86 -4.72
CA TRP A 122 13.35 14.27 -5.16
C TRP A 122 13.98 14.98 -6.37
N PHE A 123 13.23 15.85 -7.05
CA PHE A 123 13.69 16.57 -8.24
C PHE A 123 13.29 18.04 -8.17
N GLU A 124 14.16 18.92 -8.67
CA GLU A 124 13.89 20.36 -8.73
C GLU A 124 12.86 20.72 -9.82
N GLN A 125 12.83 19.96 -10.92
CA GLN A 125 11.91 20.16 -12.02
C GLN A 125 10.74 19.18 -11.93
N PRO A 126 9.51 19.57 -12.35
CA PRO A 126 8.41 18.63 -12.49
C PRO A 126 8.76 17.49 -13.45
N ILE A 127 8.43 16.26 -13.07
CA ILE A 127 8.68 15.06 -13.87
C ILE A 127 7.35 14.42 -14.28
N PRO A 128 7.32 13.58 -15.35
CA PRO A 128 6.14 12.83 -15.72
C PRO A 128 5.59 11.99 -14.55
N PHE A 129 4.27 11.95 -14.40
CA PHE A 129 3.59 11.17 -13.36
C PHE A 129 4.03 9.71 -13.33
N GLN A 130 4.21 9.09 -14.49
CA GLN A 130 4.65 7.69 -14.58
C GLN A 130 6.04 7.48 -13.98
N GLU A 131 6.96 8.40 -14.26
CA GLU A 131 8.32 8.35 -13.74
C GLU A 131 8.34 8.55 -12.22
N ALA A 132 7.55 9.50 -11.72
CA ALA A 132 7.39 9.73 -10.28
C ALA A 132 6.83 8.48 -9.57
N ALA A 133 5.81 7.84 -10.16
CA ALA A 133 5.20 6.62 -9.64
C ALA A 133 6.20 5.45 -9.59
N GLU A 134 7.00 5.27 -10.64
CA GLU A 134 8.02 4.22 -10.69
C GLU A 134 9.13 4.45 -9.65
N LEU A 135 9.65 5.68 -9.54
CA LEU A 135 10.70 6.00 -8.58
C LEU A 135 10.19 5.83 -7.14
N GLY A 136 8.99 6.32 -6.84
CA GLY A 136 8.38 6.18 -5.52
C GLY A 136 8.17 4.71 -5.15
N THR A 137 7.65 3.91 -6.08
CA THR A 137 7.43 2.47 -5.87
C THR A 137 8.76 1.73 -5.64
N ARG A 138 9.80 2.04 -6.42
CA ARG A 138 11.13 1.43 -6.25
C ARG A 138 11.72 1.73 -4.88
N ARG A 139 11.61 2.97 -4.39
CA ARG A 139 12.08 3.35 -3.05
C ARG A 139 11.31 2.62 -1.95
N VAL A 140 9.98 2.57 -2.04
CA VAL A 140 9.16 1.87 -1.04
C VAL A 140 9.56 0.39 -0.93
N ILE A 141 9.72 -0.30 -2.06
CA ILE A 141 10.07 -1.72 -2.07
C ILE A 141 11.49 -1.97 -1.54
N ASN A 142 12.46 -1.15 -1.93
CA ASN A 142 13.87 -1.36 -1.55
C ASN A 142 14.19 -0.90 -0.13
N GLU A 143 13.60 0.21 0.33
CA GLU A 143 14.03 0.92 1.53
C GLU A 143 13.01 0.82 2.68
N HIS A 144 11.74 0.58 2.37
CA HIS A 144 10.64 0.70 3.35
C HIS A 144 9.75 -0.56 3.44
N SER A 145 10.12 -1.65 2.79
CA SER A 145 9.33 -2.89 2.76
C SER A 145 10.15 -4.08 3.26
N THR A 146 9.54 -4.86 4.15
CA THR A 146 10.02 -6.19 4.53
C THR A 146 9.42 -7.28 3.64
N ILE A 147 8.22 -7.02 3.11
CA ILE A 147 7.48 -7.88 2.20
C ILE A 147 7.02 -7.03 1.02
N GLY A 148 7.36 -7.44 -0.20
CA GLY A 148 6.75 -6.91 -1.41
C GLY A 148 5.55 -7.78 -1.83
N LEU A 149 4.38 -7.17 -1.97
CA LEU A 149 3.18 -7.84 -2.45
C LEU A 149 2.75 -7.24 -3.78
N VAL A 150 2.76 -8.07 -4.83
CA VAL A 150 2.29 -7.67 -6.16
C VAL A 150 0.81 -8.07 -6.30
N VAL A 151 -0.06 -7.10 -6.51
CA VAL A 151 -1.50 -7.31 -6.73
C VAL A 151 -1.84 -7.05 -8.19
N THR A 152 -2.29 -8.09 -8.88
CA THR A 152 -2.71 -8.05 -10.29
C THR A 152 -4.12 -8.60 -10.44
N THR A 153 -4.73 -8.33 -11.58
CA THR A 153 -6.05 -8.85 -11.96
C THR A 153 -6.05 -9.04 -13.47
N ASP A 154 -6.86 -9.98 -13.95
CA ASP A 154 -7.15 -10.17 -15.37
C ASP A 154 -8.21 -9.18 -15.89
N GLY A 155 -8.66 -8.24 -15.06
CA GLY A 155 -9.61 -7.19 -15.40
C GLY A 155 -11.07 -7.55 -15.16
N SER A 156 -11.38 -8.83 -14.88
CA SER A 156 -12.74 -9.37 -14.75
C SER A 156 -13.61 -8.71 -13.67
N ILE A 157 -13.00 -8.02 -12.69
CA ILE A 157 -13.68 -7.45 -11.52
C ILE A 157 -13.46 -5.94 -11.34
N THR A 158 -12.73 -5.27 -12.25
CA THR A 158 -12.25 -3.89 -12.04
C THR A 158 -12.53 -2.95 -13.22
N ASP A 159 -13.46 -3.32 -14.11
CA ASP A 159 -13.76 -2.65 -15.38
C ASP A 159 -12.49 -2.21 -16.14
N LEU A 160 -11.46 -3.04 -16.08
CA LEU A 160 -10.30 -2.97 -16.96
C LEU A 160 -10.61 -3.94 -18.12
N PRO A 161 -10.50 -3.50 -19.40
CA PRO A 161 -10.70 -4.37 -20.55
C PRO A 161 -9.70 -5.53 -20.58
#